data_AF-A0A067JMS7-F1
#
_entry.id   AF-A0A067JMS7-F1
#
_cell.length_a   1.000
_cell.length_b   1.000
_cell.length_c   1.000
_cell.angle_alpha   90.00
_cell.angle_beta   90.00
_cell.angle_gamma   90.00
#
_symmetry.space_group_name_H-M   'P 1'
#
loop_
_entity.id
_entity.type
_entity.pdbx_description
1 polymer ?
#
loop_
_entity_poly.entity_id
_entity_poly.type
_entity_poly.pdbx_seq_one_letter_code
_entity_poly.pdbx_strand_id
1 'polypeptide(L)'
;MRSIKGEVMLNTPAEKAWEMYRNDEIISKINPEMLALAQYIEGDGSPGSLRLFKLGPALRSYVKESVEKIEKVENYPSMWPMTSTHLYIK
;
A
#
# COMPACT_ATOMS: atom_id res chain seq x y z
N MET A 1 -15.55 12.74 -8.26
CA MET A 1 -14.94 11.44 -7.89
C MET A 1 -15.37 11.12 -6.46
N ARG A 2 -15.90 9.93 -6.18
CA ARG A 2 -16.31 9.54 -4.81
C ARG A 2 -15.10 8.99 -4.08
N SER A 3 -14.85 9.43 -2.85
CA SER A 3 -13.76 8.91 -2.02
C SER A 3 -14.33 8.08 -0.87
N ILE A 4 -13.64 6.98 -0.56
CA ILE A 4 -13.90 6.17 0.63
C ILE A 4 -12.72 6.42 1.57
N LYS A 5 -13.01 6.71 2.83
CA LYS A 5 -12.02 6.86 3.90
C LYS A 5 -12.29 5.80 4.94
N GLY A 6 -11.23 5.14 5.42
CA GLY A 6 -11.30 4.16 6.49
C GLY A 6 -10.11 4.34 7.41
N GLU A 7 -10.33 4.13 8.70
CA GLU A 7 -9.30 4.20 9.74
C GLU A 7 -9.33 2.91 10.54
N VAL A 8 -8.15 2.40 10.87
CA VAL A 8 -7.98 1.19 11.69
C VAL A 8 -6.91 1.49 12.72
N MET A 9 -7.21 1.23 13.99
CA MET A 9 -6.23 1.35 15.07
C MET A 9 -5.40 0.06 15.15
N LEU A 10 -4.08 0.19 14.99
CA LEU A 10 -3.14 -0.91 15.17
C LEU A 10 -2.50 -0.83 16.55
N ASN A 11 -2.42 -1.96 17.25
CA ASN A 11 -1.67 -2.06 18.51
C ASN A 11 -0.16 -2.23 18.23
N THR A 12 0.44 -1.28 17.52
CA THR A 12 1.85 -1.29 17.11
C THR A 12 2.35 0.12 16.89
N PRO A 13 3.62 0.44 17.23
CA PRO A 13 4.19 1.74 16.95
C PRO A 13 4.12 2.10 15.46
N ALA A 14 3.84 3.38 15.16
CA ALA A 14 3.68 3.85 13.79
C ALA A 14 4.89 3.53 12.89
N GLU A 15 6.11 3.70 13.41
CA GLU A 15 7.38 3.35 12.73
C GLU A 15 7.39 1.92 12.25
N LYS A 16 7.10 0.99 13.16
CA LYS A 16 7.10 -0.44 12.89
C LYS A 16 5.99 -0.82 11.91
N ALA A 17 4.78 -0.25 12.05
CA ALA A 17 3.70 -0.47 11.11
C ALA A 17 4.09 0.00 9.70
N TRP A 18 4.77 1.14 9.61
CA TRP A 18 5.24 1.72 8.36
C TRP A 18 6.36 0.91 7.70
N GLU A 19 7.34 0.45 8.47
CA GLU A 19 8.40 -0.45 8.00
C GLU A 19 7.82 -1.77 7.47
N MET A 20 6.89 -2.36 8.21
CA MET A 20 6.20 -3.58 7.78
C MET A 20 5.41 -3.35 6.50
N TYR A 21 4.71 -2.21 6.38
CA TYR A 21 3.93 -1.86 5.21
C TYR A 21 4.79 -1.75 3.94
N ARG A 22 5.93 -1.05 4.02
CA ARG A 22 6.83 -0.85 2.87
C ARG A 22 7.65 -2.07 2.48
N ASN A 23 7.75 -3.06 3.36
CA ASN A 23 8.53 -4.25 3.06
C ASN A 23 7.72 -5.22 2.18
N ASP A 24 8.15 -5.39 0.92
CA ASP A 24 7.52 -6.28 -0.07
C ASP A 24 7.45 -7.74 0.40
N GLU A 25 8.46 -8.23 1.10
CA GLU A 25 8.49 -9.60 1.61
C GLU A 25 7.51 -9.81 2.77
N ILE A 26 7.38 -8.81 3.65
CA ILE A 26 6.46 -8.88 4.78
C ILE A 26 5.03 -8.80 4.26
N ILE A 27 4.70 -7.79 3.45
CA ILE A 27 3.33 -7.56 2.98
C ILE A 27 2.80 -8.76 2.17
N SER A 28 3.65 -9.37 1.34
CA SER A 28 3.26 -10.52 0.50
C SER A 28 2.99 -11.79 1.33
N LYS A 29 3.51 -11.86 2.56
CA LYS A 29 3.29 -13.00 3.48
C LYS A 29 2.05 -12.84 4.35
N ILE A 30 1.54 -11.62 4.54
CA ILE A 30 0.43 -11.36 5.47
C ILE A 30 -0.86 -12.05 4.99
N ASN A 31 -1.17 -11.95 3.70
CA ASN A 31 -2.36 -12.60 3.14
C ASN A 31 -2.21 -12.90 1.63
N PRO A 32 -1.60 -14.05 1.27
CA PRO A 32 -1.38 -14.44 -0.13
C PRO A 32 -2.67 -14.61 -0.96
N GLU A 33 -3.78 -14.96 -0.32
CA GLU A 33 -5.10 -15.09 -0.98
C GLU A 33 -5.63 -13.73 -1.46
N MET A 34 -5.28 -12.65 -0.76
CA MET A 34 -5.70 -11.28 -1.08
C MET A 34 -4.64 -10.51 -1.88
N LEU A 35 -3.37 -10.76 -1.63
CA LEU A 35 -2.24 -10.08 -2.26
C LEU A 35 -1.20 -11.10 -2.75
N ALA A 36 -1.08 -11.23 -4.07
CA ALA A 36 -0.14 -12.17 -4.69
C ALA A 36 1.27 -11.59 -4.87
N LEU A 37 1.38 -10.27 -5.03
CA LEU A 37 2.66 -9.60 -5.24
C LEU A 37 2.59 -8.15 -4.76
N ALA A 38 3.65 -7.71 -4.09
CA ALA A 38 4.01 -6.31 -3.96
C ALA A 38 5.43 -6.12 -4.50
N GLN A 39 5.63 -5.14 -5.37
CA GLN A 39 6.97 -4.79 -5.85
C GLN A 39 7.08 -3.31 -6.13
N TYR A 40 8.19 -2.70 -5.74
CA TYR A 40 8.55 -1.38 -6.25
C TYR A 40 8.90 -1.48 -7.75
N ILE A 41 8.22 -0.67 -8.56
CA ILE A 41 8.50 -0.55 -10.00
C ILE A 41 9.29 0.73 -10.32
N GLU A 42 9.25 1.71 -9.41
CA GLU A 42 10.06 2.92 -9.45
C GLU A 42 10.38 3.37 -8.03
N GLY A 43 11.63 3.75 -7.77
CA GLY A 43 12.10 4.17 -6.45
C GLY A 43 12.39 3.02 -5.48
N ASP A 44 12.68 3.39 -4.23
CA ASP A 44 13.18 2.52 -3.16
C ASP A 44 12.26 2.46 -1.94
N GLY A 45 11.04 2.99 -2.07
CA GLY A 45 10.09 3.15 -0.97
C GLY A 45 10.15 4.50 -0.27
N SER A 46 10.98 5.43 -0.73
CA SER A 46 10.91 6.86 -0.37
C SER A 46 9.75 7.57 -1.08
N PRO A 47 9.32 8.76 -0.61
CA PRO A 47 8.31 9.55 -1.29
C PRO A 47 8.64 9.79 -2.77
N GLY A 48 7.65 9.56 -3.65
CA GLY A 48 7.81 9.55 -5.10
C GLY A 48 7.88 8.14 -5.70
N SER A 49 8.20 7.13 -4.90
CA SER A 49 8.24 5.74 -5.37
C SER A 49 6.88 5.24 -5.84
N LEU A 50 6.89 4.37 -6.85
CA LEU A 50 5.73 3.66 -7.36
C LEU A 50 5.82 2.18 -7.03
N ARG A 51 4.71 1.64 -6.51
CA ARG A 51 4.60 0.25 -6.08
C ARG A 51 3.43 -0.42 -6.79
N LEU A 52 3.69 -1.57 -7.38
CA LEU A 52 2.69 -2.41 -8.03
C LEU A 52 2.22 -3.49 -7.07
N PHE A 53 0.91 -3.56 -6.87
CA PHE A 53 0.24 -4.65 -6.18
C PHE A 53 -0.51 -5.52 -7.18
N LYS A 54 -0.23 -6.84 -7.19
CA LYS A 54 -1.08 -7.83 -7.88
C LYS A 54 -1.96 -8.50 -6.86
N LEU A 55 -3.26 -8.51 -7.14
CA LEU A 55 -4.20 -9.06 -6.19
C LEU A 55 -4.25 -10.58 -6.29
N GLY A 56 -4.45 -11.20 -5.13
CA GLY A 56 -4.53 -12.64 -4.98
C GLY A 56 -5.80 -13.24 -5.59
N PRO A 57 -5.90 -14.58 -5.62
CA PRO A 57 -6.98 -15.31 -6.26
C PRO A 57 -8.38 -14.83 -5.87
N ALA A 58 -8.57 -14.44 -4.60
CA ALA A 58 -9.86 -14.00 -4.08
C ALA A 58 -10.38 -12.71 -4.75
N LEU A 59 -9.49 -11.86 -5.27
CA LEU A 59 -9.84 -10.54 -5.80
C LEU A 59 -9.53 -10.37 -7.30
N ARG A 60 -8.80 -11.31 -7.91
CA ARG A 60 -8.29 -11.21 -9.30
C ARG A 60 -9.41 -11.12 -10.36
N SER A 61 -10.63 -11.53 -10.03
CA SER A 61 -11.82 -11.38 -10.88
C SER A 61 -12.29 -9.93 -10.96
N TYR A 62 -12.05 -9.11 -9.93
CA TYR A 62 -12.52 -7.72 -9.83
C TYR A 62 -11.44 -6.70 -10.20
N VAL A 63 -10.20 -6.92 -9.76
CA VAL A 63 -9.08 -6.00 -9.96
C VAL A 63 -7.88 -6.78 -10.44
N LYS A 64 -7.27 -6.32 -11.55
CA LYS A 64 -6.08 -6.99 -12.11
C LYS A 64 -4.84 -6.59 -11.34
N GLU A 65 -4.66 -5.30 -11.14
CA GLU A 65 -3.50 -4.71 -10.49
C GLU A 65 -3.84 -3.32 -9.94
N SER A 66 -3.06 -2.88 -8.95
CA SER A 66 -3.17 -1.57 -8.34
C SER A 66 -1.79 -0.93 -8.31
N VAL A 67 -1.70 0.34 -8.70
CA VAL A 67 -0.45 1.11 -8.58
C VAL A 67 -0.62 2.10 -7.45
N GLU A 68 0.29 2.04 -6.50
CA GLU A 68 0.38 2.96 -5.38
C GLU A 68 1.54 3.91 -5.58
N LYS A 69 1.31 5.20 -5.30
CA LYS A 69 2.35 6.20 -5.16
C LYS A 69 2.56 6.50 -3.69
N ILE A 70 3.81 6.47 -3.24
CA ILE A 70 4.19 6.88 -1.90
C ILE A 70 4.35 8.40 -1.89
N GLU A 71 3.62 9.07 -0.99
CA GLU A 71 3.64 10.51 -0.87
C GLU A 71 4.21 10.97 0.47
N LYS A 72 4.89 12.11 0.42
CA LYS A 72 5.35 12.81 1.63
C LYS A 72 4.17 13.56 2.22
N VAL A 73 3.95 13.45 3.52
CA VAL A 73 2.93 14.26 4.21
C VAL A 73 3.58 15.49 4.78
N GLU A 74 3.05 16.66 4.45
CA GLU A 74 3.57 17.94 4.95
C GLU A 74 2.79 18.49 6.15
N ASN A 75 1.56 18.02 6.44
CA ASN A 75 0.63 18.74 7.34
C ASN A 75 -0.16 17.88 8.36
N TYR A 76 0.38 16.76 8.85
CA TYR A 76 -0.21 16.06 10.01
C TYR A 76 0.69 16.22 11.25
N PRO A 77 0.12 16.41 12.46
CA PRO A 77 0.90 16.46 13.70
C PRO A 77 1.66 15.16 14.01
N SER A 78 1.43 14.10 13.23
CA SER A 78 2.25 12.91 13.15
C SER A 78 2.97 12.84 11.80
N MET A 79 4.28 12.98 11.83
CA MET A 79 5.23 13.15 10.73
C MET A 79 5.43 11.88 9.85
N TRP A 80 4.34 11.20 9.47
CA TRP A 80 4.40 9.92 8.73
C TRP A 80 4.00 10.08 7.26
N PRO A 81 4.72 9.47 6.31
CA PRO A 81 4.31 9.41 4.90
C PRO A 81 2.95 8.73 4.70
N MET A 82 2.22 9.16 3.67
CA MET A 82 0.92 8.64 3.26
C MET A 82 1.06 7.94 1.93
N THR A 83 0.12 7.06 1.61
CA THR A 83 0.06 6.47 0.28
C THR A 83 -1.21 6.86 -0.45
N SER A 84 -1.07 7.09 -1.75
CA SER A 84 -2.17 7.36 -2.66
C SER A 84 -2.28 6.20 -3.64
N THR A 85 -3.38 5.45 -3.53
CA THR A 85 -3.60 4.24 -4.32
C THR A 85 -4.50 4.51 -5.50
N HIS A 86 -4.04 4.20 -6.71
CA HIS A 86 -4.85 4.22 -7.92
C HIS A 86 -5.18 2.77 -8.32
N LEU A 87 -6.45 2.41 -8.18
CA LEU A 87 -6.97 1.09 -8.51
C LEU A 87 -7.35 1.03 -9.99
N TYR A 88 -6.75 0.09 -10.72
CA TYR A 88 -7.14 -0.21 -12.10
C TYR A 88 -8.12 -1.39 -12.10
N ILE A 89 -9.41 -1.04 -12.08
CA ILE A 89 -10.54 -2.00 -12.16
C ILE A 89 -10.68 -2.43 -13.63
N LYS A 90 -10.98 -3.72 -13.87
CA LYS A 90 -11.21 -4.26 -15.21
C LYS A 90 -12.55 -3.81 -15.81
#